data_AF-A0A6J7US74-F1
#
_entry.id   AF-A0A6J7US74-F1
#
_cell.length_a   1.000
_cell.length_b   1.000
_cell.length_c   1.000
_cell.angle_alpha   90.00
_cell.angle_beta   90.00
_cell.angle_gamma   90.00
#
_symmetry.space_group_name_H-M   'P 1'
#
loop_
_entity.id
_entity.type
_entity.pdbx_description
1 polymer ?
#
loop_
_entity_poly.entity_id
_entity_poly.type
_entity_poly.pdbx_seq_one_letter_code
_entity_poly.pdbx_strand_id
1 'polypeptide(L)'
;MHNCLFDDDGRITAVLDWEVASLGEPMADLAYLLNMWLEPGEESARGGSMTAKPGFGPRAQLIARYSAVVGGIDETKLQYFIALNHWKSACIVHGVYTRYKRGQKSSVGVDMQGFVDAARRSLELAETSVAKLGL
;
A
#
# COMPACT_ATOMS: atom_id res chain seq x y z
N MET A 1 10.74 -2.60 -0.01
CA MET A 1 9.84 -3.70 -0.44
C MET A 1 10.25 -4.95 0.31
N HIS A 2 9.33 -5.62 1.00
CA HIS A 2 9.67 -6.72 1.91
C HIS A 2 9.72 -8.10 1.23
N ASN A 3 9.24 -8.21 -0.01
CA ASN A 3 9.11 -9.49 -0.73
C ASN A 3 10.13 -9.64 -1.87
N CYS A 4 11.26 -8.93 -1.80
CA CYS A 4 12.34 -9.02 -2.78
C CYS A 4 13.67 -9.28 -2.07
N LEU A 5 14.49 -10.14 -2.66
CA LEU A 5 15.90 -10.27 -2.30
C LEU A 5 16.75 -9.39 -3.21
N PHE A 6 17.86 -8.87 -2.68
CA PHE A 6 18.77 -7.98 -3.38
C PHE A 6 20.21 -8.51 -3.29
N ASP A 7 21.02 -8.28 -4.31
CA ASP A 7 22.48 -8.44 -4.24
C ASP A 7 23.16 -7.20 -3.62
N ASP A 8 24.49 -7.25 -3.48
CA ASP A 8 25.29 -6.15 -2.92
C ASP A 8 25.24 -4.86 -3.77
N ASP A 9 24.88 -4.98 -5.06
CA ASP A 9 24.69 -3.85 -5.98
C ASP A 9 23.26 -3.28 -5.94
N GLY A 10 22.36 -3.87 -5.14
CA GLY A 10 20.97 -3.46 -5.03
C GLY A 10 20.07 -3.92 -6.19
N ARG A 11 20.48 -4.93 -6.98
CA ARG A 11 19.63 -5.56 -8.00
C ARG A 11 18.75 -6.62 -7.37
N ILE A 12 17.50 -6.72 -7.83
CA ILE A 12 16.58 -7.77 -7.39
C ILE A 12 17.07 -9.11 -7.90
N THR A 13 17.28 -10.07 -6.99
CA THR A 13 17.71 -11.44 -7.32
C THR A 13 16.57 -12.45 -7.25
N ALA A 14 15.55 -12.18 -6.43
CA ALA A 14 14.34 -12.99 -6.34
C ALA A 14 13.14 -12.17 -5.88
N VAL A 15 11.95 -12.57 -6.33
CA VAL A 15 10.65 -12.13 -5.81
C VAL A 15 10.03 -13.29 -5.05
N LEU A 16 9.62 -13.04 -3.81
CA LEU A 16 9.13 -14.05 -2.85
C LEU A 16 7.63 -13.89 -2.57
N ASP A 17 7.08 -14.78 -1.74
CA ASP A 17 5.70 -14.72 -1.21
C ASP A 17 4.60 -14.68 -2.29
N TRP A 18 4.65 -15.63 -3.22
CA TRP A 18 3.67 -15.79 -4.31
C TRP A 18 2.32 -16.38 -3.88
N GLU A 19 2.07 -16.61 -2.59
CA GLU A 19 0.88 -17.32 -2.08
C GLU A 19 -0.46 -16.60 -2.38
N VAL A 20 -0.41 -15.29 -2.66
CA VAL A 20 -1.58 -14.46 -3.03
C VAL A 20 -1.57 -14.03 -4.49
N ALA A 21 -0.62 -14.51 -5.30
CA ALA A 21 -0.52 -14.13 -6.70
C ALA A 21 -1.68 -14.70 -7.52
N SER A 22 -2.15 -13.92 -8.48
CA SER A 22 -3.24 -14.29 -9.39
C SER A 22 -3.08 -13.59 -10.73
N LEU A 23 -3.74 -14.09 -11.78
CA LEU A 23 -4.01 -13.29 -12.97
C LEU A 23 -4.97 -12.15 -12.60
N GLY A 24 -4.69 -10.94 -13.07
CA GLY A 24 -5.45 -9.75 -12.67
C GLY A 24 -5.09 -8.50 -13.45
N GLU A 25 -5.72 -7.39 -13.07
CA GLU A 25 -5.51 -6.07 -13.66
C GLU A 25 -4.20 -5.45 -13.13
N PRO A 26 -3.20 -5.13 -13.99
CA PRO A 26 -1.89 -4.64 -13.55
C PRO A 26 -1.93 -3.35 -12.71
N MET A 27 -2.93 -2.49 -12.92
CA MET A 27 -3.09 -1.27 -12.12
C MET A 27 -3.37 -1.56 -10.64
N ALA A 28 -3.89 -2.74 -10.31
CA ALA A 28 -4.11 -3.16 -8.93
C ALA A 28 -2.79 -3.33 -8.16
N ASP A 29 -1.80 -3.96 -8.80
CA ASP A 29 -0.47 -4.17 -8.21
C ASP A 29 0.34 -2.87 -8.17
N LEU A 30 0.27 -2.06 -9.23
CA LEU A 30 0.91 -0.74 -9.22
C LEU A 30 0.32 0.13 -8.09
N ALA A 31 -1.00 0.21 -7.97
CA ALA A 31 -1.66 0.94 -6.89
C ALA A 31 -1.22 0.46 -5.50
N TYR A 32 -1.05 -0.85 -5.32
CA TYR A 32 -0.61 -1.42 -4.04
C TYR A 32 0.79 -0.93 -3.68
N LEU A 33 1.71 -0.92 -4.64
CA LEU A 33 3.06 -0.37 -4.48
C LEU A 33 3.02 1.14 -4.16
N LEU A 34 2.21 1.93 -4.88
CA LEU A 34 2.12 3.38 -4.71
C LEU A 34 1.58 3.78 -3.32
N ASN A 35 0.68 2.99 -2.74
CA ASN A 35 0.14 3.23 -1.40
C ASN A 35 1.21 3.09 -0.30
N MET A 36 2.29 2.35 -0.56
CA MET A 36 3.44 2.25 0.34
C MET A 36 4.57 3.24 -0.02
N TRP A 37 4.51 3.87 -1.19
CA TRP A 37 5.50 4.82 -1.67
C TRP A 37 5.14 6.24 -1.22
N LEU A 38 5.32 6.54 0.07
CA LEU A 38 5.09 7.87 0.61
C LEU A 38 6.12 8.90 0.15
N GLU A 39 5.69 10.15 0.07
CA GLU A 39 6.51 11.34 -0.14
C GLU A 39 6.75 12.11 1.18
N PRO A 40 7.77 12.99 1.26
CA PRO A 40 8.05 13.77 2.46
C PRO A 40 6.83 14.57 2.94
N GLY A 41 6.45 14.38 4.21
CA GLY A 41 5.27 15.02 4.83
C GLY A 41 3.99 14.21 4.73
N GLU A 42 3.95 13.10 3.98
CA GLU A 42 2.83 12.17 4.00
C GLU A 42 2.93 11.20 5.20
N GLU A 43 1.79 10.89 5.81
CA GLU A 43 1.69 9.91 6.89
C GLU A 43 1.03 8.62 6.39
N SER A 44 1.63 7.47 6.69
CA SER A 44 1.04 6.17 6.42
C SER A 44 0.07 5.79 7.53
N ALA A 45 -1.07 5.19 7.15
CA ALA A 45 -2.00 4.58 8.10
C ALA A 45 -1.39 3.40 8.89
N ARG A 46 -0.26 2.84 8.44
CA ARG A 46 0.43 1.71 9.08
C ARG A 46 1.74 2.11 9.77
N GLY A 47 2.06 3.40 9.80
CA GLY A 47 3.28 3.96 10.41
C GLY A 47 4.54 3.74 9.57
N GLY A 48 5.43 4.74 9.60
CA GLY A 48 6.76 4.72 8.98
C GLY A 48 6.80 4.56 7.46
N SER A 49 7.57 5.39 6.76
CA SER A 49 7.98 5.06 5.39
C SER A 49 9.44 5.41 5.17
N MET A 50 10.19 4.42 4.68
CA MET A 50 11.54 4.63 4.21
C MET A 50 11.57 5.44 2.91
N THR A 51 10.52 5.37 2.09
CA THR A 51 10.46 6.10 0.81
C THR A 51 10.27 7.61 0.98
N ALA A 52 9.80 8.05 2.16
CA ALA A 52 9.73 9.48 2.49
C ALA A 52 11.09 10.05 2.94
N LYS A 53 12.15 9.23 3.04
CA LYS A 53 13.51 9.68 3.36
C LYS A 53 14.24 10.18 2.12
N PRO A 54 15.26 11.06 2.27
CA PRO A 54 16.11 11.48 1.15
C PRO A 54 16.72 10.29 0.41
N GLY A 55 16.84 10.41 -0.92
CA GLY A 55 17.39 9.37 -1.80
C GLY A 55 16.35 8.57 -2.57
N PHE A 56 15.07 8.65 -2.18
CA PHE A 56 13.96 8.08 -2.94
C PHE A 56 13.33 9.13 -3.87
N GLY A 57 12.98 8.71 -5.09
CA GLY A 57 12.30 9.56 -6.07
C GLY A 57 10.80 9.74 -5.76
N PRO A 58 10.15 10.75 -6.37
CA PRO A 58 8.72 10.99 -6.18
C PRO A 58 7.87 9.88 -6.81
N ARG A 59 6.63 9.74 -6.34
CA ARG A 59 5.67 8.74 -6.82
C ARG A 59 5.43 8.86 -8.33
N ALA A 60 5.39 10.10 -8.84
CA ALA A 60 5.26 10.39 -10.27
C ALA A 60 6.40 9.80 -11.12
N GLN A 61 7.64 9.75 -10.61
CA GLN A 61 8.77 9.16 -11.35
C GLN A 61 8.62 7.64 -11.46
N LEU A 62 8.12 6.98 -10.42
CA LEU A 62 7.84 5.55 -10.44
C LEU A 62 6.74 5.22 -11.46
N ILE A 63 5.65 6.01 -11.46
CA ILE A 63 4.55 5.89 -12.42
C ILE A 63 5.06 6.07 -13.86
N ALA A 64 5.83 7.12 -14.11
CA ALA A 64 6.39 7.39 -15.43
C ALA A 64 7.30 6.25 -15.91
N ARG A 65 8.16 5.72 -15.03
CA ARG A 65 9.03 4.58 -15.35
C ARG A 65 8.22 3.33 -15.67
N TYR A 66 7.19 3.03 -14.89
CA TYR A 66 6.31 1.87 -15.14
C TYR A 66 5.61 2.03 -16.49
N SER A 67 4.97 3.18 -16.72
CA SER A 67 4.26 3.51 -17.96
C SER A 67 5.15 3.36 -19.20
N ALA A 68 6.39 3.84 -19.14
CA ALA A 68 7.35 3.70 -20.24
C ALA A 68 7.70 2.24 -20.58
N VAL A 69 7.71 1.35 -19.59
CA VAL A 69 8.01 -0.08 -19.79
C VAL A 69 6.82 -0.85 -20.34
N VAL A 70 5.61 -0.57 -19.84
CA VAL A 70 4.39 -1.31 -20.24
C VAL A 70 3.67 -0.72 -21.45
N GLY A 71 4.09 0.45 -21.94
CA GLY A 71 3.51 1.13 -23.11
C GLY A 71 2.30 2.00 -22.78
N GLY A 72 2.19 2.48 -21.55
CA GLY A 72 1.09 3.33 -21.08
C GLY A 72 0.39 2.80 -19.83
N ILE A 73 -0.34 3.67 -19.14
CA ILE A 73 -1.20 3.29 -18.01
C ILE A 73 -2.57 3.93 -18.15
N ASP A 74 -3.57 3.29 -17.56
CA ASP A 74 -4.90 3.86 -17.39
C ASP A 74 -4.96 4.56 -16.02
N GLU A 75 -4.85 5.89 -16.02
CA GLU A 75 -4.82 6.69 -14.80
C GLU A 75 -6.13 6.60 -14.01
N THR A 76 -7.28 6.48 -14.69
CA THR A 76 -8.58 6.33 -14.06
C THR A 76 -8.66 5.01 -13.30
N LYS A 77 -8.23 3.90 -13.93
CA LYS A 77 -8.11 2.60 -13.24
C LYS A 77 -7.12 2.68 -12.10
N LEU A 78 -5.96 3.30 -12.30
CA LEU A 78 -4.95 3.44 -11.25
C LEU A 78 -5.51 4.13 -10.01
N GLN A 79 -6.20 5.26 -10.18
CA GLN A 79 -6.84 5.97 -9.06
C GLN A 79 -7.94 5.14 -8.39
N TYR A 80 -8.74 4.40 -9.17
CA TYR A 80 -9.72 3.44 -8.62
C TYR A 80 -9.05 2.38 -7.74
N PHE A 81 -7.96 1.77 -8.20
CA PHE A 81 -7.26 0.74 -7.43
C PHE A 81 -6.50 1.29 -6.22
N ILE A 82 -6.04 2.55 -6.25
CA ILE A 82 -5.49 3.25 -5.07
C ILE A 82 -6.57 3.34 -3.99
N ALA A 83 -7.76 3.82 -4.35
CA ALA A 83 -8.90 3.90 -3.45
C ALA A 83 -9.29 2.51 -2.89
N LEU A 84 -9.40 1.51 -3.77
CA LEU A 84 -9.72 0.15 -3.38
C LEU A 84 -8.69 -0.44 -2.41
N ASN A 85 -7.40 -0.19 -2.62
CA ASN A 85 -6.34 -0.67 -1.72
C ASN A 85 -6.35 0.02 -0.36
N HIS A 86 -6.72 1.30 -0.28
CA HIS A 86 -6.93 1.98 0.99
C HIS A 86 -8.12 1.37 1.76
N TRP A 87 -9.26 1.16 1.10
CA TRP A 87 -10.39 0.49 1.70
C TRP A 87 -10.05 -0.95 2.15
N LYS A 88 -9.38 -1.74 1.29
CA LYS A 88 -8.92 -3.10 1.62
C LYS A 88 -7.97 -3.09 2.83
N SER A 89 -7.13 -2.08 2.95
CA SER A 89 -6.24 -1.90 4.10
C SER A 89 -7.01 -1.71 5.39
N ALA A 90 -8.10 -0.93 5.38
CA ALA A 90 -9.01 -0.79 6.52
C ALA A 90 -9.61 -2.13 6.94
N CYS A 91 -10.10 -2.92 5.97
CA CYS A 91 -10.66 -4.26 6.22
C CYS A 91 -9.62 -5.21 6.83
N ILE A 92 -8.38 -5.22 6.33
CA ILE A 92 -7.30 -6.06 6.86
C ILE A 92 -7.00 -5.68 8.31
N VAL A 93 -6.81 -4.39 8.59
CA VAL A 93 -6.51 -3.89 9.94
C VAL A 93 -7.66 -4.19 10.90
N HIS A 94 -8.91 -3.96 10.50
CA HIS A 94 -10.08 -4.32 11.28
C HIS A 94 -10.17 -5.83 11.54
N GLY A 95 -9.79 -6.66 10.57
CA GLY A 95 -9.68 -8.10 10.73
C GLY A 95 -8.63 -8.50 11.76
N VAL A 96 -7.47 -7.84 11.80
CA VAL A 96 -6.44 -8.06 12.83
C VAL A 96 -6.96 -7.67 14.21
N TYR A 97 -7.52 -6.47 14.36
CA TYR A 97 -8.17 -6.00 15.58
C TYR A 97 -9.20 -6.99 16.11
N THR A 98 -10.07 -7.50 15.23
CA THR A 98 -11.13 -8.45 15.60
C THR A 98 -10.58 -9.76 16.16
N ARG A 99 -9.46 -10.27 15.60
CA ARG A 99 -8.82 -11.50 16.12
C ARG A 99 -8.27 -11.31 17.52
N TYR A 100 -7.65 -10.16 17.82
CA TYR A 100 -7.23 -9.82 19.19
C TYR A 100 -8.44 -9.69 20.13
N LYS A 101 -9.49 -8.97 19.71
CA LYS A 101 -10.72 -8.78 20.51
C LYS A 101 -11.41 -10.11 20.86
N ARG A 102 -11.31 -11.12 19.98
CA ARG A 102 -11.85 -12.46 20.19
C ARG A 102 -10.92 -13.41 20.96
N GLY A 103 -9.77 -12.94 21.45
CA GLY A 103 -8.80 -13.78 22.16
C GLY A 103 -8.09 -14.83 21.29
N GLN A 104 -8.15 -14.69 19.96
CA GLN A 104 -7.43 -15.58 19.03
C GLN A 104 -5.93 -15.25 18.95
N LYS A 105 -5.53 -14.10 19.51
CA LYS A 105 -4.14 -13.67 19.72
C LYS A 105 -4.05 -12.98 21.08
N SER A 106 -2.88 -13.06 21.74
CA SER A 106 -2.62 -12.35 22.98
C SER A 106 -2.58 -10.84 22.75
N SER A 107 -3.41 -10.07 23.46
CA SER A 107 -3.46 -8.59 23.35
C SER A 107 -2.50 -7.88 24.32
N VAL A 108 -1.71 -8.61 25.11
CA VAL A 108 -0.78 -8.01 26.06
C VAL A 108 0.29 -7.19 25.32
N GLY A 109 0.37 -5.90 25.65
CA GLY A 109 1.32 -4.96 25.01
C GLY A 109 0.94 -4.53 23.58
N VAL A 110 -0.26 -4.89 23.12
CA VAL A 110 -0.74 -4.53 21.77
C VAL A 110 -1.55 -3.24 21.85
N ASP A 111 -1.18 -2.26 21.02
CA ASP A 111 -1.96 -1.03 20.86
C ASP A 111 -3.23 -1.31 20.04
N MET A 112 -4.31 -1.63 20.76
CA MET A 112 -5.61 -1.91 20.17
C MET A 112 -6.26 -0.66 19.56
N GLN A 113 -5.96 0.53 20.11
CA GLN A 113 -6.50 1.79 19.60
C GLN A 113 -5.82 2.17 18.28
N GLY A 114 -4.51 1.94 18.18
CA GLY A 114 -3.76 2.12 16.94
C GLY A 114 -4.35 1.35 15.74
N PHE A 115 -4.90 0.15 15.95
CA PHE A 115 -5.62 -0.55 14.86
C PHE A 115 -6.92 0.16 14.45
N VAL A 116 -7.67 0.72 15.39
CA VAL A 116 -8.89 1.46 15.08
C VAL A 116 -8.56 2.72 14.28
N ASP A 117 -7.53 3.45 14.70
CA ASP A 117 -7.12 4.69 14.06
C ASP A 117 -6.50 4.43 12.67
N ALA A 118 -5.70 3.38 12.54
CA ALA A 118 -5.17 2.92 11.25
C ALA A 118 -6.29 2.51 10.28
N ALA A 119 -7.33 1.83 10.76
CA ALA A 119 -8.49 1.48 9.94
C ALA A 119 -9.26 2.73 9.49
N ARG A 120 -9.53 3.67 10.41
CA ARG A 120 -10.22 4.93 10.10
C ARG A 120 -9.44 5.75 9.06
N ARG A 121 -8.14 5.93 9.27
CA ARG A 121 -7.28 6.66 8.33
C ARG A 121 -7.24 6.03 6.95
N SER A 122 -7.24 4.69 6.90
CA SER A 122 -7.31 3.96 5.64
C SER A 122 -8.64 4.21 4.91
N LEU A 123 -9.76 4.40 5.61
CA LEU A 123 -11.03 4.79 5.00
C LEU A 123 -11.02 6.23 4.49
N GLU A 124 -10.50 7.18 5.27
CA GLU A 124 -10.37 8.59 4.86
C GLU A 124 -9.52 8.75 3.59
N LEU A 125 -8.42 7.99 3.49
CA LEU A 125 -7.58 7.95 2.30
C LEU A 125 -8.31 7.32 1.10
N ALA A 126 -9.16 6.31 1.33
CA ALA A 126 -9.99 5.72 0.28
C ALA A 126 -10.98 6.76 -0.25
N GLU A 127 -11.71 7.45 0.63
CA GLU A 127 -12.67 8.51 0.27
C GLU A 127 -12.00 9.65 -0.51
N THR A 128 -10.84 10.11 -0.03
CA THR A 128 -10.04 11.14 -0.72
C THR A 128 -9.62 10.71 -2.11
N SER A 129 -9.29 9.43 -2.29
CA SER A 129 -8.89 8.88 -3.59
C SER A 129 -10.09 8.72 -4.54
N VAL A 130 -11.26 8.31 -4.02
CA VAL A 130 -12.50 8.26 -4.80
C VAL A 130 -12.91 9.66 -5.26
N ALA A 131 -12.79 10.68 -4.40
CA ALA A 131 -13.15 12.05 -4.76
C ALA A 131 -12.36 12.58 -5.98
N LYS A 132 -11.13 12.09 -6.20
CA LYS A 132 -10.32 12.43 -7.39
C LYS A 132 -10.86 11.85 -8.70
N LEU A 133 -11.73 10.84 -8.63
CA LEU A 133 -12.37 10.25 -9.80
C LEU A 133 -13.59 11.06 -10.29
N GLY A 134 -14.07 12.03 -9.52
CA GLY A 134 -15.23 12.84 -9.88
C GLY A 134 -16.55 12.06 -9.98
N LEU A 135 -16.66 10.94 -9.24
CA LEU A 135 -17.86 10.09 -9.14
C LEU A 135 -18.88 10.63 -8.13
#